data_AF-A0AAJ6L1C8-F1
#
_entry.id   AF-A0AAJ6L1C8-F1
#
_cell.length_a   1.000
_cell.length_b   1.000
_cell.length_c   1.000
_cell.angle_alpha   90.00
_cell.angle_beta   90.00
_cell.angle_gamma   90.00
#
_symmetry.space_group_name_H-M   'P 1'
#
loop_
_entity.id
_entity.type
_entity.pdbx_description
1 polymer ?
#
loop_
_entity_poly.entity_id
_entity_poly.type
_entity_poly.pdbx_seq_one_letter_code
_entity_poly.pdbx_strand_id
1 'polypeptide(L)'
;MSDYGHDLIFGTFTTPGSDDPERTVGLAVLAEQVGLDLVTFQDHPYQPKFLDTWTLLSYVAARTSRVHLSANVTNLPLRPPAVLARSVASLDLLSGGRVDLGLGAGAFWEAIEAMGGRRLTPGQGVRALEEAIDVIRQVWDADARGGVRVDGEFHRVLGAKRGPAPAHAVPIWLGAYKPRMLELTGRRADGWLPSLAYLQPGDLAKGNELIDAAAQQAGRSPRAVRRLLNISGQFATAERGPLHGPVEQWVRELTGYALNDGISAFILASDDPDHLRRFAGEVVPAVRERVAAERDAASARTPVTKPVAVTPSARPARARVTGGAFAVVPTPDDGRRLSDRQVWDESARPTGPTPDPTRTYTPHEQANGQHLVQVHDGLRAELAQIHDLIEQVAAGEIDAGAARSQINTMTMRQNRWTLGAYCESYCRIVTTHHTIEDQALFPRLRHADPRLAPVVDRLEQEHHVIHEVLEGVDKALVAYVGSPDGLADLRAAVNLLTDALLSHLSYEERELVEPLARLGVS
;
A
#
# COMPACT_ATOMS: atom_id res chain seq x y z
N MET A 1 -26.38 -9.12 -2.11
CA MET A 1 -25.50 -7.96 -2.35
C MET A 1 -24.22 -8.50 -2.95
N SER A 2 -23.83 -7.96 -4.11
CA SER A 2 -22.59 -8.31 -4.82
C SER A 2 -21.36 -7.63 -4.21
N ASP A 3 -21.55 -6.66 -3.31
CA ASP A 3 -20.46 -6.10 -2.51
C ASP A 3 -20.03 -7.10 -1.41
N TYR A 4 -18.81 -7.62 -1.53
CA TYR A 4 -18.21 -8.53 -0.56
C TYR A 4 -17.62 -7.80 0.66
N GLY A 5 -17.67 -6.47 0.72
CA GLY A 5 -17.22 -5.65 1.85
C GLY A 5 -15.70 -5.64 2.02
N HIS A 6 -14.96 -5.86 0.94
CA HIS A 6 -13.51 -5.68 0.93
C HIS A 6 -13.16 -4.20 0.85
N ASP A 7 -12.03 -3.86 1.48
CA ASP A 7 -11.34 -2.60 1.22
C ASP A 7 -10.93 -2.51 -0.25
N LEU A 8 -10.94 -1.29 -0.78
CA LEU A 8 -10.53 -1.03 -2.16
C LEU A 8 -9.00 -0.98 -2.25
N ILE A 9 -8.49 -1.63 -3.28
CA ILE A 9 -7.08 -1.64 -3.67
C ILE A 9 -6.99 -0.98 -5.05
N PHE A 10 -6.07 -0.04 -5.21
CA PHE A 10 -5.78 0.57 -6.51
C PHE A 10 -4.32 0.35 -6.85
N GLY A 11 -4.08 -0.12 -8.07
CA GLY A 11 -2.75 -0.45 -8.53
C GLY A 11 -2.50 -0.08 -9.97
N THR A 12 -1.27 -0.35 -10.40
CA THR A 12 -0.85 -0.19 -11.79
C THR A 12 -0.40 -1.52 -12.39
N PHE A 13 -0.58 -1.65 -13.70
CA PHE A 13 -0.01 -2.69 -14.53
C PHE A 13 0.94 -2.04 -15.53
N THR A 14 2.24 -2.18 -15.25
CA THR A 14 3.33 -1.57 -16.00
C THR A 14 3.98 -2.58 -16.93
N THR A 15 4.35 -2.15 -18.13
CA THR A 15 5.09 -2.95 -19.09
C THR A 15 6.53 -3.14 -18.58
N PRO A 16 7.05 -4.38 -18.46
CA PRO A 16 8.40 -4.64 -17.96
C PRO A 16 9.48 -4.41 -19.03
N GLY A 17 9.51 -3.23 -19.66
CA GLY A 17 10.37 -2.94 -20.81
C GLY A 17 11.87 -3.03 -20.49
N SER A 18 12.63 -3.71 -21.35
CA SER A 18 14.09 -3.86 -21.23
C SER A 18 14.89 -2.81 -22.00
N ASP A 19 14.24 -2.03 -22.86
CA ASP A 19 14.83 -0.92 -23.61
C ASP A 19 15.12 0.29 -22.71
N ASP A 20 14.27 0.52 -21.70
CA ASP A 20 14.50 1.46 -20.61
C ASP A 20 14.09 0.85 -19.24
N PRO A 21 14.95 -0.01 -18.65
CA PRO A 21 14.67 -0.67 -17.37
C PRO A 21 14.45 0.31 -16.21
N GLU A 22 15.18 1.43 -16.21
CA GLU A 22 15.08 2.45 -15.17
C GLU A 22 13.74 3.17 -15.23
N ARG A 23 13.18 3.41 -16.43
CA ARG A 23 11.81 3.92 -16.55
C ARG A 23 10.78 2.96 -15.96
N THR A 24 10.90 1.66 -16.21
CA THR A 24 10.01 0.64 -15.64
C THR A 24 10.04 0.68 -14.11
N VAL A 25 11.23 0.70 -13.51
CA VAL A 25 11.38 0.82 -12.06
C VAL A 25 10.88 2.17 -11.55
N GLY A 26 11.16 3.25 -12.27
CA GLY A 26 10.70 4.61 -11.96
C GLY A 26 9.18 4.72 -11.89
N LEU A 27 8.45 4.05 -12.78
CA LEU A 27 6.98 3.98 -12.75
C LEU A 27 6.46 3.23 -11.52
N ALA A 28 7.13 2.16 -11.10
CA ALA A 28 6.77 1.43 -9.89
C ALA A 28 6.96 2.27 -8.62
N VAL A 29 8.08 3.00 -8.53
CA VAL A 29 8.32 3.92 -7.42
C VAL A 29 7.34 5.10 -7.48
N LEU A 30 7.04 5.63 -8.67
CA LEU A 30 6.03 6.68 -8.84
C LEU A 30 4.67 6.21 -8.32
N ALA A 31 4.23 5.00 -8.68
CA ALA A 31 2.97 4.43 -8.21
C ALA A 31 2.88 4.45 -6.68
N GLU A 32 3.95 4.06 -5.99
CA GLU A 32 4.03 4.14 -4.53
C GLU A 32 4.03 5.59 -3.99
N GLN A 33 4.71 6.51 -4.69
CA GLN A 33 4.77 7.93 -4.30
C GLN A 33 3.41 8.62 -4.44
N VAL A 34 2.60 8.23 -5.43
CA VAL A 34 1.26 8.78 -5.63
C VAL A 34 0.17 8.04 -4.82
N GLY A 35 0.56 7.06 -4.00
CA GLY A 35 -0.35 6.39 -3.07
C GLY A 35 -1.13 5.22 -3.64
N LEU A 36 -0.66 4.60 -4.73
CA LEU A 36 -1.20 3.30 -5.18
C LEU A 36 -0.74 2.17 -4.25
N ASP A 37 -1.61 1.19 -4.07
CA ASP A 37 -1.46 0.05 -3.16
C ASP A 37 -0.67 -1.11 -3.79
N LEU A 38 -0.72 -1.24 -5.12
CA LEU A 38 -0.22 -2.40 -5.86
C LEU A 38 0.50 -2.00 -7.16
N VAL A 39 1.65 -2.60 -7.44
CA VAL A 39 2.32 -2.55 -8.74
C VAL A 39 2.43 -3.96 -9.30
N THR A 40 2.03 -4.10 -10.56
CA THR A 40 2.09 -5.37 -11.26
C THR A 40 2.78 -5.30 -12.60
N PHE A 41 3.38 -6.42 -13.00
CA PHE A 41 4.11 -6.55 -14.25
C PHE A 41 3.69 -7.81 -15.01
N GLN A 42 3.82 -7.77 -16.33
CA GLN A 42 3.53 -8.92 -17.16
C GLN A 42 4.62 -9.99 -16.96
N ASP A 43 4.25 -11.27 -16.93
CA ASP A 43 5.21 -12.38 -16.91
C ASP A 43 5.14 -13.16 -18.22
N HIS A 44 5.86 -12.65 -19.22
CA HIS A 44 6.07 -13.32 -20.50
C HIS A 44 7.56 -13.54 -20.75
N PRO A 45 8.19 -14.57 -20.14
CA PRO A 45 9.63 -14.81 -20.23
C PRO A 45 10.18 -14.97 -21.67
N TYR A 46 9.30 -15.30 -22.61
CA TYR A 46 9.62 -15.44 -24.04
C TYR A 46 9.57 -14.13 -24.82
N GLN A 47 9.19 -13.00 -24.22
CA GLN A 47 9.21 -11.71 -24.89
C GLN A 47 10.60 -11.06 -24.74
N PRO A 48 11.40 -10.95 -25.82
CA PRO A 48 12.79 -10.51 -25.72
C PRO A 48 12.95 -9.03 -25.36
N LYS A 49 11.87 -8.25 -25.44
CA LYS A 49 11.84 -6.83 -25.03
C LYS A 49 11.46 -6.64 -23.56
N PHE A 50 11.22 -7.72 -22.82
CA PHE A 50 10.85 -7.66 -21.42
C PHE A 50 11.99 -8.12 -20.52
N LEU A 51 12.08 -7.49 -19.36
CA LEU A 51 12.86 -7.99 -18.24
C LEU A 51 12.22 -9.28 -17.70
N ASP A 52 13.03 -10.17 -17.11
CA ASP A 52 12.46 -11.25 -16.30
C ASP A 52 11.72 -10.65 -15.10
N THR A 53 10.45 -11.01 -14.97
CA THR A 53 9.53 -10.41 -14.01
C THR A 53 9.94 -10.66 -12.57
N TRP A 54 10.49 -11.83 -12.22
CA TRP A 54 10.91 -12.08 -10.83
C TRP A 54 12.18 -11.31 -10.45
N THR A 55 13.11 -11.16 -11.40
CA THR A 55 14.27 -10.28 -11.24
C THR A 55 13.83 -8.83 -11.06
N LEU A 56 12.90 -8.35 -11.90
CA LEU A 56 12.34 -7.00 -11.80
C LEU A 56 11.60 -6.78 -10.47
N LEU A 57 10.73 -7.71 -10.06
CA LEU A 57 10.01 -7.63 -8.78
C LEU A 57 10.98 -7.52 -7.59
N SER A 58 12.07 -8.29 -7.61
CA SER A 58 13.10 -8.24 -6.56
C SER A 58 13.80 -6.87 -6.52
N TYR A 59 14.11 -6.31 -7.69
CA TYR A 59 14.71 -4.98 -7.78
C TYR A 59 13.76 -3.87 -7.31
N VAL A 60 12.49 -3.92 -7.73
CA VAL A 60 11.46 -2.97 -7.31
C VAL A 60 11.16 -3.08 -5.81
N ALA A 61 11.14 -4.29 -5.25
CA ALA A 61 10.96 -4.51 -3.81
C ALA A 61 12.02 -3.81 -2.98
N ALA A 62 13.27 -3.81 -3.45
CA ALA A 62 14.38 -3.09 -2.80
C ALA A 62 14.30 -1.56 -2.96
N ARG A 63 13.50 -1.06 -3.92
CA ARG A 63 13.34 0.37 -4.23
C ARG A 63 12.04 0.97 -3.69
N THR A 64 11.20 0.17 -3.06
CA THR A 64 9.88 0.54 -2.51
C THR A 64 9.72 0.01 -1.09
N SER A 65 8.79 0.54 -0.31
CA SER A 65 8.64 0.15 1.11
C SER A 65 7.21 -0.10 1.59
N ARG A 66 6.20 0.19 0.79
CA ARG A 66 4.77 0.06 1.11
C ARG A 66 3.97 -0.67 0.03
N VAL A 67 4.25 -0.38 -1.24
CA VAL A 67 3.45 -0.94 -2.34
C VAL A 67 3.60 -2.44 -2.41
N HIS A 68 2.49 -3.14 -2.64
CA HIS A 68 2.47 -4.57 -2.93
C HIS A 68 2.96 -4.83 -4.35
N LEU A 69 3.53 -6.01 -4.59
CA LEU A 69 4.17 -6.38 -5.83
C LEU A 69 3.68 -7.75 -6.31
N SER A 70 3.29 -7.86 -7.58
CA SER A 70 2.87 -9.12 -8.18
C SER A 70 3.19 -9.20 -9.67
N ALA A 71 3.45 -10.42 -10.17
CA ALA A 71 3.26 -10.71 -11.58
C ALA A 71 1.76 -10.73 -11.93
N ASN A 72 1.38 -10.31 -13.14
CA ASN A 72 0.00 -10.21 -13.61
C ASN A 72 -0.15 -10.88 -14.99
N VAL A 73 -0.33 -12.20 -15.04
CA VAL A 73 -0.10 -13.18 -13.96
C VAL A 73 1.13 -14.03 -14.28
N THR A 74 1.71 -14.67 -13.26
CA THR A 74 2.86 -15.59 -13.41
C THR A 74 2.59 -16.68 -14.44
N ASN A 75 3.55 -16.91 -15.35
CA ASN A 75 3.51 -17.99 -16.33
C ASN A 75 3.91 -19.33 -15.70
N LEU A 76 2.93 -20.05 -15.14
CA LEU A 76 3.18 -21.32 -14.46
C LEU A 76 3.91 -22.37 -15.33
N PRO A 77 3.58 -22.57 -16.63
CA PRO A 77 4.27 -23.57 -17.45
C PRO A 77 5.80 -23.44 -17.52
N LEU A 78 6.35 -22.24 -17.28
CA LEU A 78 7.79 -21.97 -17.28
C LEU A 78 8.40 -21.87 -15.87
N ARG A 79 7.61 -22.07 -14.81
CA ARG A 79 8.06 -21.90 -13.42
C ARG A 79 7.67 -23.12 -12.57
N PRO A 80 8.62 -24.02 -12.23
CA PRO A 80 8.33 -25.17 -11.38
C PRO A 80 7.69 -24.75 -10.05
N PRO A 81 6.51 -25.28 -9.66
CA PRO A 81 5.74 -24.76 -8.53
C PRO A 81 6.49 -24.75 -7.19
N ALA A 82 7.32 -25.78 -6.93
CA ALA A 82 8.10 -25.86 -5.70
C ALA A 82 9.20 -24.78 -5.63
N VAL A 83 9.77 -24.40 -6.78
CA VAL A 83 10.75 -23.31 -6.88
C VAL A 83 10.03 -21.98 -6.77
N LEU A 84 8.93 -21.80 -7.51
CA LEU A 84 8.09 -20.60 -7.45
C LEU A 84 7.65 -20.30 -6.02
N ALA A 85 7.17 -21.30 -5.26
CA ALA A 85 6.77 -21.14 -3.87
C ALA A 85 7.91 -20.59 -3.00
N ARG A 86 9.14 -21.11 -3.18
CA ARG A 86 10.32 -20.62 -2.46
C ARG A 86 10.68 -19.20 -2.87
N SER A 87 10.63 -18.88 -4.15
CA SER A 87 10.92 -17.53 -4.67
C SER A 87 9.93 -16.51 -4.10
N VAL A 88 8.63 -16.82 -4.12
CA VAL A 88 7.58 -15.97 -3.57
C VAL A 88 7.81 -15.74 -2.07
N ALA A 89 7.99 -16.81 -1.28
CA ALA A 89 8.21 -16.68 0.16
C ALA A 89 9.48 -15.89 0.50
N SER A 90 10.55 -16.09 -0.28
CA SER A 90 11.81 -15.36 -0.08
C SER A 90 11.64 -13.88 -0.39
N LEU A 91 10.99 -13.53 -1.49
CA LEU A 91 10.74 -12.13 -1.82
C LEU A 91 9.76 -11.49 -0.82
N ASP A 92 8.77 -12.24 -0.34
CA ASP A 92 7.83 -11.77 0.67
C ASP A 92 8.56 -11.42 1.98
N LEU A 93 9.47 -12.29 2.43
CA LEU A 93 10.33 -12.01 3.58
C LEU A 93 11.25 -10.80 3.35
N LEU A 94 11.87 -10.68 2.17
CA LEU A 94 12.78 -9.57 1.84
C LEU A 94 12.06 -8.23 1.71
N SER A 95 10.82 -8.24 1.25
CA SER A 95 9.99 -7.04 1.07
C SER A 95 9.24 -6.62 2.33
N GLY A 96 9.18 -7.47 3.36
CA GLY A 96 8.43 -7.22 4.58
C GLY A 96 6.93 -7.52 4.47
N GLY A 97 6.54 -8.53 3.67
CA GLY A 97 5.14 -8.95 3.54
C GLY A 97 4.36 -8.28 2.42
N ARG A 98 5.03 -7.89 1.32
CA ARG A 98 4.44 -7.10 0.23
C ARG A 98 4.31 -7.84 -1.10
N VAL A 99 4.35 -9.17 -1.11
CA VAL A 99 4.26 -9.96 -2.35
C VAL A 99 2.92 -10.64 -2.48
N ASP A 100 2.27 -10.45 -3.62
CA ASP A 100 1.09 -11.23 -4.00
C ASP A 100 1.41 -12.18 -5.17
N LEU A 101 0.67 -13.28 -5.30
CA LEU A 101 0.89 -14.26 -6.36
C LEU A 101 -0.28 -14.33 -7.34
N GLY A 102 -0.23 -13.51 -8.39
CA GLY A 102 -0.98 -13.77 -9.61
C GLY A 102 -0.44 -15.01 -10.34
N LEU A 103 -1.30 -15.99 -10.65
CA LEU A 103 -0.93 -17.24 -11.30
C LEU A 103 -1.81 -17.57 -12.52
N GLY A 104 -1.17 -17.95 -13.63
CA GLY A 104 -1.85 -18.29 -14.87
C GLY A 104 -1.42 -19.65 -15.43
N ALA A 105 -2.35 -20.34 -16.10
CA ALA A 105 -2.10 -21.65 -16.72
C ALA A 105 -1.27 -21.57 -18.03
N GLY A 106 -0.93 -20.37 -18.49
CA GLY A 106 -0.26 -20.12 -19.78
C GLY A 106 -1.25 -19.87 -20.93
N ALA A 107 -0.87 -18.98 -21.85
CA ALA A 107 -1.71 -18.59 -23.00
C ALA A 107 -1.01 -18.76 -24.36
N PHE A 108 0.29 -18.45 -24.45
CA PHE A 108 1.04 -18.44 -25.71
C PHE A 108 1.89 -19.71 -25.85
N TRP A 109 1.24 -20.83 -26.18
CA TRP A 109 1.87 -22.15 -26.13
C TRP A 109 3.08 -22.34 -27.05
N GLU A 110 3.08 -21.75 -28.24
CA GLU A 110 4.23 -21.84 -29.16
C GLU A 110 5.49 -21.24 -28.53
N ALA A 111 5.37 -20.09 -27.88
CA ALA A 111 6.48 -19.41 -27.21
C ALA A 111 6.88 -20.11 -25.90
N ILE A 112 5.91 -20.67 -25.16
CA ILE A 112 6.15 -21.48 -23.97
C ILE A 112 6.95 -22.75 -24.33
N GLU A 113 6.56 -23.47 -25.38
CA GLU A 113 7.28 -24.66 -25.84
C GLU A 113 8.68 -24.34 -26.35
N ALA A 114 8.84 -23.24 -27.06
CA ALA A 114 10.16 -22.79 -27.53
C ALA A 114 11.14 -22.55 -26.36
N MET A 115 10.62 -22.22 -25.17
CA MET A 115 11.38 -22.05 -23.92
C MET A 115 11.44 -23.33 -23.07
N GLY A 116 11.03 -24.48 -23.62
CA GLY A 116 11.10 -25.78 -22.94
C GLY A 116 9.89 -26.14 -22.07
N GLY A 117 8.82 -25.34 -22.09
CA GLY A 117 7.57 -25.64 -21.41
C GLY A 117 6.82 -26.79 -22.08
N ARG A 118 6.17 -27.66 -21.29
CA ARG A 118 5.33 -28.74 -21.81
C ARG A 118 3.98 -28.18 -22.28
N ARG A 119 3.62 -28.32 -23.56
CA ARG A 119 2.27 -27.97 -24.05
C ARG A 119 1.20 -28.83 -23.39
N LEU A 120 0.18 -28.16 -22.87
CA LEU A 120 -0.98 -28.78 -22.25
C LEU A 120 -2.25 -28.38 -23.01
N THR A 121 -3.21 -29.30 -23.09
CA THR A 121 -4.57 -28.91 -23.47
C THR A 121 -5.18 -27.99 -22.40
N PRO A 122 -6.23 -27.20 -22.72
CA PRO A 122 -6.85 -26.32 -21.72
C PRO A 122 -7.28 -27.05 -20.44
N GLY A 123 -7.88 -28.24 -20.56
CA GLY A 123 -8.30 -29.03 -19.40
C GLY A 123 -7.13 -29.55 -18.55
N GLN A 124 -6.00 -29.89 -19.19
CA GLN A 124 -4.77 -30.28 -18.50
C GLN A 124 -4.12 -29.07 -17.82
N GLY A 125 -4.14 -27.89 -18.45
CA GLY A 125 -3.65 -26.65 -17.85
C GLY A 125 -4.37 -26.30 -16.53
N VAL A 126 -5.70 -26.46 -16.49
CA VAL A 126 -6.48 -26.28 -15.25
C VAL A 126 -6.06 -27.27 -14.15
N ARG A 127 -5.85 -28.54 -14.52
CA ARG A 127 -5.40 -29.59 -13.58
C ARG A 127 -3.99 -29.32 -13.05
N ALA A 128 -3.06 -28.96 -13.94
CA ALA A 128 -1.70 -28.58 -13.56
C ALA A 128 -1.71 -27.38 -12.60
N LEU A 129 -2.53 -26.37 -12.86
CA LEU A 129 -2.69 -25.22 -11.98
C LEU A 129 -3.24 -25.59 -10.60
N GLU A 130 -4.25 -26.47 -10.53
CA GLU A 130 -4.78 -26.99 -9.25
C GLU A 130 -3.70 -27.73 -8.46
N GLU A 131 -2.95 -28.64 -9.10
CA GLU A 131 -1.83 -29.35 -8.48
C GLU A 131 -0.71 -28.39 -8.03
N ALA A 132 -0.43 -27.33 -8.80
CA ALA A 132 0.57 -26.33 -8.45
C ALA A 132 0.18 -25.53 -7.20
N ILE A 133 -1.09 -25.13 -7.06
CA ILE A 133 -1.59 -24.46 -5.86
C ILE A 133 -1.39 -25.35 -4.62
N ASP A 134 -1.66 -26.66 -4.76
CA ASP A 134 -1.44 -27.62 -3.68
C ASP A 134 0.04 -27.75 -3.31
N VAL A 135 0.95 -27.77 -4.29
CA VAL A 135 2.40 -27.75 -4.02
C VAL A 135 2.78 -26.46 -3.29
N ILE A 136 2.35 -25.30 -3.79
CA ILE A 136 2.73 -23.99 -3.25
C ILE A 136 2.29 -23.85 -1.80
N ARG A 137 1.01 -24.14 -1.50
CA ARG A 137 0.46 -24.06 -0.14
C ARG A 137 1.15 -25.03 0.81
N GLN A 138 1.45 -26.25 0.38
CA GLN A 138 2.20 -27.21 1.21
C GLN A 138 3.65 -26.75 1.47
N VAL A 139 4.31 -26.11 0.50
CA VAL A 139 5.65 -25.54 0.71
C VAL A 139 5.60 -24.45 1.78
N TRP A 140 4.60 -23.55 1.76
CA TRP A 140 4.48 -22.45 2.72
C TRP A 140 4.02 -22.85 4.12
N ASP A 141 3.34 -23.98 4.25
CA ASP A 141 2.91 -24.56 5.53
C ASP A 141 4.09 -25.17 6.30
N ALA A 142 5.03 -24.31 6.74
CA ALA A 142 6.30 -24.72 7.32
C ALA A 142 6.17 -25.44 8.67
N ASP A 143 5.05 -25.25 9.38
CA ASP A 143 4.78 -25.86 10.68
C ASP A 143 4.24 -27.30 10.57
N ALA A 144 3.73 -27.69 9.40
CA ALA A 144 3.25 -29.05 9.19
C ALA A 144 4.38 -30.08 9.22
N ARG A 145 4.09 -31.23 9.85
CA ARG A 145 5.02 -32.36 9.94
C ARG A 145 5.18 -33.05 8.58
N GLY A 146 6.40 -33.54 8.33
CA GLY A 146 6.74 -34.26 7.09
C GLY A 146 7.02 -33.34 5.91
N GLY A 147 7.42 -33.93 4.78
CA GLY A 147 7.68 -33.18 3.55
C GLY A 147 6.39 -32.83 2.78
N VAL A 148 6.53 -31.95 1.79
CA VAL A 148 5.51 -31.71 0.77
C VAL A 148 5.24 -33.01 0.03
N ARG A 149 3.96 -33.36 -0.13
CA ARG A 149 3.53 -34.55 -0.87
C ARG A 149 2.39 -34.21 -1.81
N VAL A 150 2.71 -34.10 -3.09
CA VAL A 150 1.77 -34.00 -4.21
C VAL A 150 2.20 -35.04 -5.24
N ASP A 151 1.35 -36.03 -5.50
CA ASP A 151 1.58 -37.08 -6.51
C ASP A 151 0.64 -36.84 -7.70
N GLY A 152 0.75 -35.65 -8.29
CA GLY A 152 -0.08 -35.19 -9.39
C GLY A 152 0.41 -35.69 -10.75
N GLU A 153 -0.44 -35.56 -11.77
CA GLU A 153 -0.12 -35.94 -13.16
C GLU A 153 0.88 -34.95 -13.80
N PHE A 154 0.80 -33.68 -13.41
CA PHE A 154 1.61 -32.59 -13.95
C PHE A 154 2.69 -32.14 -12.96
N HIS A 155 2.40 -32.20 -11.66
CA HIS A 155 3.35 -31.85 -10.61
C HIS A 155 3.50 -32.97 -9.59
N ARG A 156 4.70 -33.55 -9.55
CA ARG A 156 5.07 -34.60 -8.61
C ARG A 156 6.17 -34.12 -7.66
N VAL A 157 5.82 -33.93 -6.40
CA VAL A 157 6.71 -33.53 -5.31
C VAL A 157 6.53 -34.51 -4.16
N LEU A 158 7.52 -35.37 -3.91
CA LEU A 158 7.43 -36.44 -2.91
C LEU A 158 8.53 -36.29 -1.86
N GLY A 159 8.21 -35.62 -0.76
CA GLY A 159 9.10 -35.48 0.39
C GLY A 159 10.03 -34.26 0.35
N ALA A 160 9.76 -33.27 -0.50
CA ALA A 160 10.52 -32.02 -0.46
C ALA A 160 10.33 -31.33 0.90
N LYS A 161 11.41 -30.73 1.43
CA LYS A 161 11.31 -29.95 2.66
C LYS A 161 10.40 -28.75 2.45
N ARG A 162 9.57 -28.47 3.46
CA ARG A 162 8.73 -27.28 3.53
C ARG A 162 9.60 -26.05 3.84
N GLY A 163 9.01 -24.88 3.68
CA GLY A 163 9.60 -23.59 4.01
C GLY A 163 10.57 -23.03 2.96
N PRO A 164 10.93 -21.73 3.07
CA PRO A 164 10.47 -20.82 4.13
C PRO A 164 8.97 -20.52 4.01
N ALA A 165 8.32 -20.27 5.15
CA ALA A 165 6.99 -19.67 5.14
C ALA A 165 7.13 -18.19 4.75
N PRO A 166 6.18 -17.64 3.97
CA PRO A 166 6.14 -16.20 3.70
C PRO A 166 5.92 -15.40 5.00
N ALA A 167 6.25 -14.10 4.96
CA ALA A 167 6.07 -13.18 6.09
C ALA A 167 4.59 -12.94 6.40
N HIS A 168 3.73 -13.05 5.39
CA HIS A 168 2.28 -12.96 5.54
C HIS A 168 1.57 -14.06 4.73
N ALA A 169 0.25 -14.16 4.87
CA ALA A 169 -0.56 -15.08 4.08
C ALA A 169 -0.69 -14.60 2.62
N VAL A 170 0.33 -14.86 1.81
CA VAL A 170 0.40 -14.46 0.39
C VAL A 170 -0.83 -14.97 -0.38
N PRO A 171 -1.66 -14.07 -0.94
CA PRO A 171 -2.85 -14.48 -1.67
C PRO A 171 -2.48 -15.04 -3.05
N ILE A 172 -3.24 -16.04 -3.51
CA ILE A 172 -3.12 -16.58 -4.87
C ILE A 172 -4.28 -16.07 -5.71
N TRP A 173 -3.99 -15.27 -6.75
CA TRP A 173 -4.99 -14.75 -7.69
C TRP A 173 -4.93 -15.49 -9.02
N LEU A 174 -6.08 -15.78 -9.62
CA LEU A 174 -6.14 -16.45 -10.92
C LEU A 174 -6.71 -15.54 -12.01
N GLY A 175 -5.98 -15.47 -13.13
CA GLY A 175 -6.49 -14.93 -14.40
C GLY A 175 -7.41 -15.95 -15.08
N ALA A 176 -8.71 -15.88 -14.78
CA ALA A 176 -9.69 -16.89 -15.18
C ALA A 176 -10.82 -16.28 -16.02
N TYR A 177 -11.28 -17.01 -17.04
CA TYR A 177 -12.38 -16.60 -17.92
C TYR A 177 -13.39 -17.72 -18.21
N LYS A 178 -12.93 -18.97 -18.33
CA LYS A 178 -13.78 -20.10 -18.70
C LYS A 178 -14.35 -20.80 -17.45
N PRO A 179 -15.54 -21.44 -17.52
CA PRO A 179 -16.23 -21.97 -16.34
C PRO A 179 -15.38 -22.82 -15.41
N ARG A 180 -14.62 -23.78 -15.96
CA ARG A 180 -13.74 -24.67 -15.17
C ARG A 180 -12.63 -23.93 -14.42
N MET A 181 -12.11 -22.83 -14.98
CA MET A 181 -11.14 -21.97 -14.29
C MET A 181 -11.80 -21.13 -13.19
N LEU A 182 -13.01 -20.62 -13.43
CA LEU A 182 -13.78 -19.86 -12.45
C LEU A 182 -14.19 -20.74 -11.26
N GLU A 183 -14.58 -21.99 -11.52
CA GLU A 183 -14.82 -23.00 -10.48
C GLU A 183 -13.54 -23.27 -9.67
N LEU A 184 -12.39 -23.43 -10.32
CA LEU A 184 -11.11 -23.57 -9.62
C LEU A 184 -10.81 -22.35 -8.75
N THR A 185 -11.04 -21.13 -9.25
CA THR A 185 -10.88 -19.89 -8.49
C THR A 185 -11.71 -19.93 -7.21
N GLY A 186 -13.01 -20.26 -7.29
CA GLY A 186 -13.87 -20.35 -6.10
C GLY A 186 -13.41 -21.38 -5.08
N ARG A 187 -13.01 -22.58 -5.55
CA ARG A 187 -12.60 -23.67 -4.65
C ARG A 187 -11.22 -23.45 -4.02
N ARG A 188 -10.27 -22.87 -4.74
CA ARG A 188 -8.86 -22.90 -4.36
C ARG A 188 -8.16 -21.55 -4.31
N ALA A 189 -8.59 -20.51 -5.01
CA ALA A 189 -7.87 -19.24 -5.07
C ALA A 189 -8.37 -18.22 -4.03
N ASP A 190 -7.62 -17.14 -3.86
CA ASP A 190 -7.91 -16.03 -2.95
C ASP A 190 -8.30 -14.75 -3.72
N GLY A 191 -8.16 -14.77 -5.06
CA GLY A 191 -8.62 -13.69 -5.93
C GLY A 191 -8.93 -14.10 -7.37
N TRP A 192 -9.83 -13.36 -8.02
CA TRP A 192 -10.12 -13.45 -9.45
C TRP A 192 -9.66 -12.17 -10.15
N LEU A 193 -8.81 -12.30 -11.18
CA LEU A 193 -8.20 -11.17 -11.90
C LEU A 193 -8.43 -11.24 -13.42
N PRO A 194 -9.64 -10.91 -13.92
CA PRO A 194 -9.88 -10.70 -15.34
C PRO A 194 -9.38 -9.32 -15.82
N SER A 195 -9.31 -9.15 -17.13
CA SER A 195 -9.08 -7.87 -17.79
C SER A 195 -10.37 -7.37 -18.43
N LEU A 196 -10.75 -6.12 -18.15
CA LEU A 196 -11.99 -5.52 -18.64
C LEU A 196 -12.13 -5.61 -20.16
N ALA A 197 -11.03 -5.41 -20.89
CA ALA A 197 -11.00 -5.49 -22.36
C ALA A 197 -11.40 -6.87 -22.93
N TYR A 198 -11.38 -7.93 -22.12
CA TYR A 198 -11.75 -9.29 -22.54
C TYR A 198 -13.15 -9.71 -22.08
N LEU A 199 -13.86 -8.83 -21.37
CA LEU A 199 -15.19 -9.10 -20.82
C LEU A 199 -16.27 -8.48 -21.70
N GLN A 200 -17.40 -9.16 -21.80
CA GLN A 200 -18.64 -8.62 -22.35
C GLN A 200 -19.57 -8.18 -21.22
N PRO A 201 -20.57 -7.31 -21.49
CA PRO A 201 -21.59 -6.97 -20.50
C PRO A 201 -22.23 -8.22 -19.88
N GLY A 202 -22.24 -8.29 -18.54
CA GLY A 202 -22.79 -9.41 -17.77
C GLY A 202 -21.80 -10.56 -17.49
N ASP A 203 -20.59 -10.55 -18.06
CA ASP A 203 -19.60 -11.60 -17.77
C ASP A 203 -19.09 -11.54 -16.32
N LEU A 204 -19.00 -10.34 -15.71
CA LEU A 204 -18.66 -10.18 -14.30
C LEU A 204 -19.69 -10.86 -13.38
N ALA A 205 -20.98 -10.61 -13.63
CA ALA A 205 -22.07 -11.23 -12.87
C ALA A 205 -22.04 -12.77 -13.00
N LYS A 206 -21.95 -13.30 -14.23
CA LYS A 206 -21.84 -14.75 -14.46
C LYS A 206 -20.59 -15.36 -13.82
N GLY A 207 -19.47 -14.65 -13.88
CA GLY A 207 -18.22 -15.07 -13.25
C GLY A 207 -18.34 -15.15 -11.74
N ASN A 208 -18.94 -14.12 -11.12
CA ASN A 208 -19.26 -14.11 -9.70
C ASN A 208 -20.14 -15.29 -9.30
N GLU A 209 -21.23 -15.56 -10.02
CA GLU A 209 -22.12 -16.71 -9.74
C GLU A 209 -21.38 -18.04 -9.71
N LEU A 210 -20.52 -18.29 -10.71
CA LEU A 210 -19.73 -19.52 -10.79
C LEU A 210 -18.70 -19.62 -9.66
N ILE A 211 -17.99 -18.54 -9.36
CA ILE A 211 -16.98 -18.50 -8.30
C ILE A 211 -17.63 -18.69 -6.93
N ASP A 212 -18.74 -18.01 -6.68
CA ASP A 212 -19.45 -18.06 -5.40
C ASP A 212 -20.03 -19.44 -5.14
N ALA A 213 -20.68 -20.03 -6.15
CA ALA A 213 -21.19 -21.40 -6.08
C ALA A 213 -20.06 -22.40 -5.81
N ALA A 214 -18.93 -22.27 -6.51
CA ALA A 214 -17.79 -23.15 -6.32
C ALA A 214 -17.11 -22.97 -4.95
N ALA A 215 -17.01 -21.74 -4.44
CA ALA A 215 -16.51 -21.47 -3.10
C ALA A 215 -17.41 -22.12 -2.03
N GLN A 216 -18.72 -21.93 -2.14
CA GLN A 216 -19.70 -22.52 -1.22
C GLN A 216 -19.68 -24.05 -1.25
N GLN A 217 -19.62 -24.65 -2.44
CA GLN A 217 -19.50 -26.12 -2.60
C GLN A 217 -18.20 -26.67 -1.97
N ALA A 218 -17.14 -25.87 -1.93
CA ALA A 218 -15.89 -26.19 -1.23
C ALA A 218 -15.89 -25.82 0.27
N GLY A 219 -17.04 -25.38 0.83
CA GLY A 219 -17.14 -24.97 2.23
C GLY A 219 -16.43 -23.66 2.56
N ARG A 220 -16.15 -22.82 1.56
CA ARG A 220 -15.50 -21.51 1.70
C ARG A 220 -16.55 -20.38 1.59
N SER A 221 -16.28 -19.27 2.28
CA SER A 221 -17.05 -18.04 2.07
C SER A 221 -16.72 -17.45 0.70
N PRO A 222 -17.71 -17.00 -0.10
CA PRO A 222 -17.45 -16.21 -1.30
C PRO A 222 -16.58 -14.97 -1.05
N ARG A 223 -16.71 -14.37 0.15
CA ARG A 223 -15.88 -13.23 0.60
C ARG A 223 -14.42 -13.60 0.85
N ALA A 224 -14.05 -14.89 0.80
CA ALA A 224 -12.65 -15.31 0.87
C ALA A 224 -11.93 -15.19 -0.49
N VAL A 225 -12.67 -14.87 -1.55
CA VAL A 225 -12.12 -14.68 -2.90
C VAL A 225 -12.32 -13.22 -3.27
N ARG A 226 -11.25 -12.44 -3.33
CA ARG A 226 -11.32 -11.03 -3.75
C ARG A 226 -11.62 -10.94 -5.25
N ARG A 227 -12.29 -9.87 -5.68
CA ARG A 227 -12.54 -9.57 -7.10
C ARG A 227 -11.65 -8.41 -7.53
N LEU A 228 -10.75 -8.68 -8.46
CA LEU A 228 -9.81 -7.73 -9.01
C LEU A 228 -10.19 -7.45 -10.47
N LEU A 229 -9.70 -6.36 -11.06
CA LEU A 229 -9.97 -6.03 -12.45
C LEU A 229 -8.80 -5.25 -13.05
N ASN A 230 -8.20 -5.77 -14.11
CA ASN A 230 -7.31 -4.96 -14.95
C ASN A 230 -8.17 -4.01 -15.78
N ILE A 231 -7.89 -2.72 -15.68
CA ILE A 231 -8.58 -1.65 -16.40
C ILE A 231 -7.60 -0.92 -17.31
N SER A 232 -8.12 -0.34 -18.38
CA SER A 232 -7.39 0.51 -19.30
C SER A 232 -8.34 1.59 -19.81
N GLY A 233 -7.83 2.79 -20.03
CA GLY A 233 -8.66 3.93 -20.42
C GLY A 233 -7.80 5.14 -20.75
N GLN A 234 -8.46 6.23 -21.14
CA GLN A 234 -7.80 7.52 -21.40
C GLN A 234 -8.65 8.65 -20.83
N PHE A 235 -8.01 9.63 -20.20
CA PHE A 235 -8.70 10.86 -19.84
C PHE A 235 -8.97 11.71 -21.08
N ALA A 236 -10.22 12.17 -21.22
CA ALA A 236 -10.64 13.06 -22.31
C ALA A 236 -11.67 14.07 -21.78
N THR A 237 -11.95 15.11 -22.57
CA THR A 237 -12.92 16.15 -22.20
C THR A 237 -14.38 15.71 -22.36
N ALA A 238 -14.64 14.63 -23.09
CA ALA A 238 -15.97 14.10 -23.36
C ALA A 238 -15.95 12.57 -23.32
N GLU A 239 -17.10 11.97 -22.98
CA GLU A 239 -17.26 10.52 -22.93
C GLU A 239 -17.21 9.92 -24.34
N ARG A 240 -16.31 8.95 -24.55
CA ARG A 240 -16.10 8.25 -25.84
C ARG A 240 -16.19 6.74 -25.73
N GLY A 241 -16.37 6.21 -24.52
CA GLY A 241 -16.46 4.79 -24.22
C GLY A 241 -16.12 4.51 -22.76
N PRO A 242 -16.17 3.23 -22.33
CA PRO A 242 -15.81 2.84 -20.97
C PRO A 242 -14.41 3.33 -20.61
N LEU A 243 -14.30 4.01 -19.47
CA LEU A 243 -13.05 4.61 -18.97
C LEU A 243 -12.34 5.49 -20.02
N HIS A 244 -13.09 6.07 -20.96
CA HIS A 244 -12.57 7.03 -21.93
C HIS A 244 -13.39 8.31 -21.87
N GLY A 245 -12.91 9.26 -21.07
CA GLY A 245 -13.64 10.50 -20.82
C GLY A 245 -13.14 11.22 -19.57
N PRO A 246 -13.95 12.14 -19.03
CA PRO A 246 -13.55 12.98 -17.90
C PRO A 246 -13.50 12.16 -16.60
N VAL A 247 -12.87 12.69 -15.57
CA VAL A 247 -12.66 11.99 -14.29
C VAL A 247 -13.97 11.56 -13.65
N GLU A 248 -15.02 12.35 -13.78
CA GLU A 248 -16.34 12.07 -13.24
C GLU A 248 -16.94 10.79 -13.86
N GLN A 249 -16.64 10.51 -15.12
CA GLN A 249 -17.01 9.25 -15.76
C GLN A 249 -16.26 8.08 -15.13
N TRP A 250 -14.94 8.19 -14.97
CA TRP A 250 -14.12 7.16 -14.34
C TRP A 250 -14.61 6.84 -12.93
N VAL A 251 -14.82 7.87 -12.10
CA VAL A 251 -15.31 7.70 -10.73
C VAL A 251 -16.66 6.99 -10.72
N ARG A 252 -17.59 7.38 -11.58
CA ARG A 252 -18.92 6.77 -11.68
C ARG A 252 -18.85 5.30 -12.09
N GLU A 253 -18.05 4.97 -13.11
CA GLU A 253 -17.92 3.60 -13.62
C GLU A 253 -17.22 2.68 -12.62
N LEU A 254 -16.09 3.10 -12.03
CA LEU A 254 -15.37 2.31 -11.03
C LEU A 254 -16.19 2.12 -9.75
N THR A 255 -16.93 3.14 -9.31
CA THR A 255 -17.90 2.99 -8.20
C THR A 255 -18.98 1.96 -8.56
N GLY A 256 -19.47 1.98 -9.79
CA GLY A 256 -20.43 1.00 -10.31
C GLY A 256 -19.88 -0.42 -10.24
N TYR A 257 -18.67 -0.66 -10.73
CA TYR A 257 -18.02 -1.97 -10.64
C TYR A 257 -17.80 -2.42 -9.20
N ALA A 258 -17.49 -1.49 -8.29
CA ALA A 258 -17.27 -1.82 -6.89
C ALA A 258 -18.55 -2.27 -6.19
N LEU A 259 -19.63 -1.50 -6.33
CA LEU A 259 -20.88 -1.74 -5.61
C LEU A 259 -21.75 -2.81 -6.28
N ASN A 260 -21.78 -2.86 -7.62
CA ASN A 260 -22.68 -3.73 -8.36
C ASN A 260 -22.04 -5.05 -8.78
N ASP A 261 -20.74 -5.06 -9.06
CA ASP A 261 -20.02 -6.27 -9.50
C ASP A 261 -19.06 -6.81 -8.42
N GLY A 262 -18.93 -6.12 -7.29
CA GLY A 262 -18.11 -6.54 -6.15
C GLY A 262 -16.61 -6.38 -6.36
N ILE A 263 -16.19 -5.64 -7.40
CA ILE A 263 -14.78 -5.39 -7.68
C ILE A 263 -14.18 -4.57 -6.54
N SER A 264 -13.07 -5.04 -5.98
CA SER A 264 -12.39 -4.39 -4.85
C SER A 264 -10.91 -4.18 -5.09
N ALA A 265 -10.38 -4.59 -6.26
CA ALA A 265 -9.09 -4.12 -6.71
C ALA A 265 -9.14 -3.65 -8.17
N PHE A 266 -8.66 -2.45 -8.45
CA PHE A 266 -8.58 -1.88 -9.79
C PHE A 266 -7.12 -1.67 -10.17
N ILE A 267 -6.68 -2.30 -11.27
CA ILE A 267 -5.28 -2.28 -11.70
C ILE A 267 -5.21 -1.58 -13.06
N LEU A 268 -4.73 -0.34 -13.09
CA LEU A 268 -4.65 0.47 -14.29
C LEU A 268 -3.45 0.07 -15.15
N ALA A 269 -3.69 -0.40 -16.38
CA ALA A 269 -2.64 -0.59 -17.36
C ALA A 269 -2.15 0.75 -17.92
N SER A 270 -0.95 1.19 -17.52
CA SER A 270 -0.36 2.43 -18.01
C SER A 270 1.16 2.52 -17.79
N ASP A 271 1.86 3.01 -18.81
CA ASP A 271 3.29 3.37 -18.79
C ASP A 271 3.52 4.89 -18.86
N ASP A 272 2.45 5.66 -18.61
CA ASP A 272 2.43 7.12 -18.65
C ASP A 272 2.39 7.69 -17.21
N PRO A 273 3.46 8.35 -16.75
CA PRO A 273 3.51 8.98 -15.42
C PRO A 273 2.34 9.92 -15.12
N ASP A 274 1.88 10.70 -16.10
CA ASP A 274 0.84 11.70 -15.87
C ASP A 274 -0.54 11.04 -15.75
N HIS A 275 -0.75 9.95 -16.50
CA HIS A 275 -1.92 9.12 -16.37
C HIS A 275 -2.01 8.49 -14.97
N LEU A 276 -0.88 7.98 -14.44
CA LEU A 276 -0.81 7.44 -13.07
C LEU A 276 -1.07 8.50 -12.01
N ARG A 277 -0.43 9.68 -12.12
CA ARG A 277 -0.64 10.79 -11.18
C ARG A 277 -2.10 11.23 -11.13
N ARG A 278 -2.72 11.40 -12.30
CA ARG A 278 -4.11 11.82 -12.40
C ARG A 278 -5.08 10.77 -11.88
N PHE A 279 -4.85 9.50 -12.22
CA PHE A 279 -5.65 8.40 -11.69
C PHE A 279 -5.58 8.36 -10.15
N ALA A 280 -4.38 8.41 -9.59
CA ALA A 280 -4.19 8.34 -8.14
C ALA A 280 -4.68 9.60 -7.41
N GLY A 281 -4.48 10.79 -7.97
CA GLY A 281 -4.83 12.06 -7.33
C GLY A 281 -6.31 12.45 -7.48
N GLU A 282 -6.96 12.11 -8.60
CA GLU A 282 -8.33 12.56 -8.90
C GLU A 282 -9.36 11.41 -8.84
N VAL A 283 -9.03 10.22 -9.34
CA VAL A 283 -10.00 9.11 -9.44
C VAL A 283 -10.05 8.26 -8.17
N VAL A 284 -8.89 7.81 -7.67
CA VAL A 284 -8.80 6.92 -6.51
C VAL A 284 -9.51 7.47 -5.26
N PRO A 285 -9.19 8.68 -4.77
CA PRO A 285 -9.85 9.21 -3.57
C PRO A 285 -11.35 9.38 -3.77
N ALA A 286 -11.80 9.87 -4.93
CA ALA A 286 -13.21 10.06 -5.22
C ALA A 286 -14.00 8.75 -5.29
N VAL A 287 -13.40 7.66 -5.81
CA VAL A 287 -14.03 6.33 -5.77
C VAL A 287 -14.10 5.79 -4.35
N ARG A 288 -13.02 5.95 -3.55
CA ARG A 288 -13.01 5.53 -2.14
C ARG A 288 -14.10 6.23 -1.33
N GLU A 289 -14.18 7.55 -1.45
CA GLU A 289 -15.18 8.39 -0.78
C GLU A 289 -16.60 7.96 -1.18
N ARG A 290 -16.86 7.81 -2.48
CA ARG A 290 -18.19 7.49 -2.98
C ARG A 290 -18.65 6.08 -2.60
N VAL A 291 -17.75 5.09 -2.64
CA VAL A 291 -18.06 3.72 -2.20
C VAL A 291 -18.31 3.69 -0.70
N ALA A 292 -17.53 4.41 0.11
CA ALA A 292 -17.75 4.51 1.55
C ALA A 292 -19.13 5.13 1.87
N ALA A 293 -19.45 6.28 1.26
CA ALA A 293 -20.72 6.95 1.45
C ALA A 293 -21.94 6.06 1.10
N GLU A 294 -21.86 5.30 0.01
CA GLU A 294 -22.94 4.38 -0.38
C GLU A 294 -23.05 3.17 0.56
N ARG A 295 -21.93 2.62 1.05
CA ARG A 295 -21.93 1.54 2.06
C ARG A 295 -22.52 2.00 3.39
N ASP A 296 -22.21 3.22 3.81
CA ASP A 296 -22.77 3.81 5.03
C ASP A 296 -24.27 4.06 4.89
N ALA A 297 -24.70 4.63 3.76
CA ALA A 297 -26.12 4.84 3.47
C ALA A 297 -26.89 3.52 3.37
N ALA A 298 -26.30 2.46 2.83
CA ALA A 298 -26.91 1.12 2.80
C ALA A 298 -27.04 0.51 4.20
N SER A 299 -26.04 0.71 5.05
CA SER A 299 -26.04 0.26 6.45
C SER A 299 -27.12 0.98 7.26
N ALA A 300 -27.29 2.30 7.07
CA ALA A 300 -28.33 3.09 7.73
C ALA A 300 -29.77 2.75 7.28
N ARG A 301 -29.94 2.25 6.04
CA ARG A 301 -31.25 1.83 5.49
C ARG A 301 -31.71 0.45 5.94
N THR A 302 -30.84 -0.35 6.55
CA THR A 302 -31.17 -1.69 7.06
C THR A 302 -31.65 -1.58 8.51
N PRO A 303 -32.91 -1.91 8.86
CA PRO A 303 -33.37 -1.85 10.24
C PRO A 303 -32.57 -2.84 11.09
N VAL A 304 -32.03 -2.35 12.22
CA VAL A 304 -31.40 -3.21 13.24
C VAL A 304 -32.44 -4.20 13.76
N THR A 305 -32.41 -5.43 13.26
CA THR A 305 -33.11 -6.54 13.90
C THR A 305 -32.30 -6.92 15.14
N LYS A 306 -32.98 -6.95 16.30
CA LYS A 306 -32.38 -7.38 17.57
C LYS A 306 -31.65 -8.72 17.36
N PRO A 307 -30.44 -8.92 17.91
CA PRO A 307 -29.73 -10.18 17.75
C PRO A 307 -30.54 -11.31 18.37
N VAL A 308 -30.85 -12.33 17.57
CA VAL A 308 -31.25 -13.64 18.09
C VAL A 308 -30.03 -14.23 18.77
N ALA A 309 -30.19 -14.64 20.03
CA ALA A 309 -29.13 -15.25 20.82
C ALA A 309 -28.60 -16.51 20.11
N VAL A 310 -27.41 -16.41 19.53
CA VAL A 310 -26.63 -17.56 19.08
C VAL A 310 -25.80 -18.03 20.27
N THR A 311 -26.06 -19.24 20.73
CA THR A 311 -25.30 -19.93 21.77
C THR A 311 -23.83 -20.00 21.35
N PRO A 312 -22.85 -19.60 22.20
CA PRO A 312 -21.46 -19.56 21.77
C PRO A 312 -20.91 -20.98 21.67
N SER A 313 -20.46 -21.36 20.47
CA SER A 313 -19.51 -22.45 20.28
C SER A 313 -18.15 -22.03 20.82
N ALA A 314 -17.52 -22.91 21.60
CA ALA A 314 -16.29 -22.66 22.32
C ALA A 314 -15.16 -22.23 21.37
N ARG A 315 -14.66 -21.00 21.56
CA ARG A 315 -13.37 -20.54 21.03
C ARG A 315 -12.24 -21.34 21.67
N PRO A 316 -11.18 -21.73 20.93
CA PRO A 316 -9.96 -22.20 21.56
C PRO A 316 -9.38 -21.06 22.40
N ALA A 317 -8.91 -21.39 23.61
CA ALA A 317 -8.36 -20.42 24.55
C ALA A 317 -7.16 -19.69 23.92
N ARG A 318 -7.34 -18.39 23.64
CA ARG A 318 -6.20 -17.50 23.40
C ARG A 318 -5.39 -17.42 24.69
N ALA A 319 -4.08 -17.58 24.57
CA ALA A 319 -3.15 -17.31 25.65
C ALA A 319 -3.42 -15.90 26.20
N ARG A 320 -3.53 -15.78 27.53
CA ARG A 320 -3.63 -14.50 28.23
C ARG A 320 -2.32 -13.73 27.98
N VAL A 321 -2.36 -12.76 27.07
CA VAL A 321 -1.33 -11.73 26.99
C VAL A 321 -1.55 -10.84 28.21
N THR A 322 -0.62 -10.86 29.15
CA THR A 322 -0.65 -9.99 30.34
C THR A 322 -0.33 -8.56 29.91
N GLY A 323 -1.27 -7.63 30.10
CA GLY A 323 -1.02 -6.19 29.92
C GLY A 323 -0.11 -5.63 31.03
N GLY A 324 0.62 -4.57 30.72
CA GLY A 324 1.50 -3.84 31.65
C GLY A 324 1.12 -2.36 31.74
N ALA A 325 1.89 -1.57 32.50
CA ALA A 325 1.75 -0.11 32.46
C ALA A 325 2.04 0.43 31.05
N PHE A 326 1.55 1.63 30.74
CA PHE A 326 1.87 2.31 29.50
C PHE A 326 3.39 2.56 29.41
N ALA A 327 4.02 2.15 28.32
CA ALA A 327 5.47 2.09 28.17
C ALA A 327 5.99 2.84 26.94
N VAL A 328 5.12 3.39 26.09
CA VAL A 328 5.56 4.24 24.96
C VAL A 328 6.04 5.58 25.51
N VAL A 329 7.24 5.97 25.13
CA VAL A 329 7.87 7.21 25.58
C VAL A 329 7.92 8.19 24.41
N PRO A 330 7.20 9.32 24.48
CA PRO A 330 7.37 10.43 23.54
C PRO A 330 8.82 10.92 23.50
N THR A 331 9.29 11.27 22.31
CA THR A 331 10.57 11.93 22.11
C THR A 331 10.50 13.35 22.64
N PRO A 332 11.34 13.73 23.62
CA PRO A 332 11.26 15.03 24.26
C PRO A 332 11.76 16.16 23.33
N ASP A 333 11.13 17.32 23.43
CA ASP A 333 11.64 18.57 22.86
C ASP A 333 12.85 19.04 23.68
N ASP A 334 13.95 19.39 23.01
CA ASP A 334 15.16 19.89 23.65
C ASP A 334 15.08 21.39 23.99
N GLY A 335 13.99 22.06 23.57
CA GLY A 335 13.69 23.46 23.84
C GLY A 335 14.60 24.44 23.09
N ARG A 336 15.45 23.96 22.18
CA ARG A 336 16.31 24.81 21.38
C ARG A 336 15.50 25.38 20.23
N ARG A 337 15.67 26.68 19.97
CA ARG A 337 15.06 27.38 18.85
C ARG A 337 16.14 28.08 18.05
N LEU A 338 16.16 27.82 16.74
CA LEU A 338 17.15 28.31 15.77
C LEU A 338 16.71 29.61 15.09
N SER A 339 15.41 29.93 15.14
CA SER A 339 14.80 31.14 14.62
C SER A 339 14.50 32.15 15.73
N ASP A 340 14.61 33.43 15.39
CA ASP A 340 14.10 34.54 16.19
C ASP A 340 12.58 34.72 16.08
N ARG A 341 11.95 34.02 15.12
CA ARG A 341 10.51 34.00 14.90
C ARG A 341 9.89 32.76 15.52
N GLN A 342 8.77 32.96 16.20
CA GLN A 342 7.90 31.87 16.66
C GLN A 342 6.58 31.94 15.89
N VAL A 343 6.14 30.78 15.41
CA VAL A 343 4.89 30.65 14.63
C VAL A 343 3.66 30.50 15.53
N TRP A 344 3.85 30.15 16.79
CA TRP A 344 2.79 30.08 17.78
C TRP A 344 3.33 30.17 19.22
N ASP A 345 2.46 30.54 20.17
CA ASP A 345 2.74 30.47 21.59
C ASP A 345 2.52 29.04 22.11
N GLU A 346 3.60 28.37 22.49
CA GLU A 346 3.59 27.00 23.01
C GLU A 346 2.98 26.91 24.42
N SER A 347 3.03 28.00 25.20
CA SER A 347 2.47 28.04 26.56
C SER A 347 0.95 28.06 26.58
N ALA A 348 0.34 28.42 25.45
CA ALA A 348 -1.11 28.43 25.26
C ALA A 348 -1.68 27.07 24.82
N ARG A 349 -0.85 26.03 24.66
CA ARG A 349 -1.30 24.70 24.22
C ARG A 349 -2.18 24.04 25.29
N PRO A 350 -3.38 23.53 24.93
CA PRO A 350 -4.20 22.74 25.84
C PRO A 350 -3.54 21.39 26.14
N THR A 351 -3.97 20.74 27.22
CA THR A 351 -3.53 19.39 27.58
C THR A 351 -4.72 18.46 27.64
N GLY A 352 -4.54 17.24 27.18
CA GLY A 352 -5.54 16.18 27.20
C GLY A 352 -5.85 15.67 28.61
N PRO A 353 -6.85 14.78 28.74
CA PRO A 353 -7.19 14.17 30.02
C PRO A 353 -6.03 13.31 30.53
N THR A 354 -5.74 13.41 31.83
CA THR A 354 -4.69 12.60 32.47
C THR A 354 -5.01 11.10 32.36
N PRO A 355 -4.04 10.25 31.97
CA PRO A 355 -4.23 8.80 31.91
C PRO A 355 -4.63 8.20 33.26
N ASP A 356 -5.44 7.14 33.23
CA ASP A 356 -5.78 6.38 34.43
C ASP A 356 -4.56 5.55 34.88
N PRO A 357 -3.97 5.83 36.06
CA PRO A 357 -2.76 5.16 36.52
C PRO A 357 -2.97 3.67 36.82
N THR A 358 -4.23 3.21 36.89
CA THR A 358 -4.58 1.81 37.15
C THR A 358 -4.82 1.00 35.88
N ARG A 359 -4.87 1.65 34.71
CA ARG A 359 -5.07 0.97 33.42
C ARG A 359 -3.82 0.24 32.98
N THR A 360 -4.01 -0.99 32.50
CA THR A 360 -2.96 -1.78 31.85
C THR A 360 -3.22 -1.87 30.35
N TYR A 361 -2.14 -1.86 29.56
CA TYR A 361 -2.15 -1.90 28.10
C TYR A 361 -1.42 -3.14 27.60
N THR A 362 -1.98 -3.77 26.58
CA THR A 362 -1.32 -4.84 25.84
C THR A 362 -0.28 -4.26 24.87
N PRO A 363 0.69 -5.07 24.40
CA PRO A 363 1.61 -4.63 23.34
C PRO A 363 0.90 -4.20 22.05
N HIS A 364 -0.26 -4.82 21.75
CA HIS A 364 -1.04 -4.48 20.57
C HIS A 364 -1.71 -3.10 20.68
N GLU A 365 -2.28 -2.77 21.84
CA GLU A 365 -2.85 -1.44 22.09
C GLU A 365 -1.77 -0.35 21.98
N GLN A 366 -0.55 -0.61 22.46
CA GLN A 366 0.54 0.35 22.43
C GLN A 366 1.19 0.53 21.05
N ALA A 367 0.88 -0.33 20.08
CA ALA A 367 1.55 -0.36 18.78
C ALA A 367 1.36 0.92 17.97
N ASN A 368 0.17 1.54 18.00
CA ASN A 368 -0.11 2.75 17.22
C ASN A 368 0.63 3.97 17.77
N GLY A 369 0.64 4.15 19.09
CA GLY A 369 1.44 5.20 19.73
C GLY A 369 2.94 5.01 19.47
N GLN A 370 3.43 3.76 19.52
CA GLN A 370 4.82 3.46 19.18
C GLN A 370 5.13 3.74 17.71
N HIS A 371 4.19 3.48 16.80
CA HIS A 371 4.35 3.75 15.38
C HIS A 371 4.42 5.25 15.09
N LEU A 372 3.59 6.07 15.74
CA LEU A 372 3.63 7.53 15.62
C LEU A 372 5.02 8.07 15.97
N VAL A 373 5.54 7.69 17.15
CA VAL A 373 6.91 8.08 17.59
C VAL A 373 7.98 7.65 16.57
N GLN A 374 7.87 6.44 15.99
CA GLN A 374 8.82 5.97 14.98
C GLN A 374 8.78 6.81 13.68
N VAL A 375 7.58 7.20 13.22
CA VAL A 375 7.42 8.07 12.05
C VAL A 375 8.04 9.44 12.35
N HIS A 376 7.70 10.03 13.50
CA HIS A 376 8.20 11.32 13.92
C HIS A 376 9.72 11.34 14.11
N ASP A 377 10.31 10.32 14.74
CA ASP A 377 11.76 10.20 14.88
C ASP A 377 12.47 10.11 13.52
N GLY A 378 11.84 9.47 12.54
CA GLY A 378 12.30 9.50 11.15
C GLY A 378 12.33 10.92 10.59
N LEU A 379 11.24 11.68 10.77
CA LEU A 379 11.16 13.08 10.34
C LEU A 379 12.20 13.96 11.04
N ARG A 380 12.39 13.81 12.36
CA ARG A 380 13.42 14.53 13.13
C ARG A 380 14.82 14.24 12.59
N ALA A 381 15.12 12.98 12.31
CA ALA A 381 16.43 12.58 11.80
C ALA A 381 16.71 13.17 10.42
N GLU A 382 15.72 13.16 9.52
CA GLU A 382 15.82 13.76 8.18
C GLU A 382 15.96 15.29 8.25
N LEU A 383 15.24 15.96 9.14
CA LEU A 383 15.32 17.41 9.34
C LEU A 383 16.69 17.85 9.86
N ALA A 384 17.22 17.16 10.87
CA ALA A 384 18.56 17.43 11.41
C ALA A 384 19.64 17.30 10.33
N GLN A 385 19.48 16.27 9.50
CA GLN A 385 20.32 15.99 8.36
C GLN A 385 20.29 17.10 7.28
N ILE A 386 19.10 17.61 6.93
CA ILE A 386 18.94 18.74 6.00
C ILE A 386 19.61 19.99 6.58
N HIS A 387 19.38 20.25 7.86
CA HIS A 387 19.96 21.40 8.56
C HIS A 387 21.50 21.35 8.54
N ASP A 388 22.11 20.22 8.91
CA ASP A 388 23.58 20.05 8.93
C ASP A 388 24.23 20.31 7.57
N LEU A 389 23.55 19.97 6.48
CA LEU A 389 24.06 20.22 5.13
C LEU A 389 24.01 21.69 4.74
N ILE A 390 22.93 22.39 5.12
CA ILE A 390 22.81 23.84 4.89
C ILE A 390 23.92 24.57 5.64
N GLU A 391 24.23 24.15 6.87
CA GLU A 391 25.32 24.69 7.67
C GLU A 391 26.69 24.45 7.02
N GLN A 392 26.96 23.23 6.53
CA GLN A 392 28.22 22.94 5.83
C GLN A 392 28.39 23.76 4.54
N VAL A 393 27.29 24.00 3.80
CA VAL A 393 27.30 24.90 2.62
C VAL A 393 27.56 26.35 3.05
N ALA A 394 26.90 26.82 4.11
CA ALA A 394 27.07 28.18 4.62
C ALA A 394 28.49 28.44 5.16
N ALA A 395 29.13 27.41 5.74
CA ALA A 395 30.52 27.46 6.19
C ALA A 395 31.54 27.36 5.04
N GLY A 396 31.10 27.06 3.81
CA GLY A 396 31.97 26.84 2.66
C GLY A 396 32.78 25.54 2.74
N GLU A 397 32.39 24.60 3.62
CA GLU A 397 33.05 23.31 3.82
C GLU A 397 32.76 22.35 2.66
N ILE A 398 31.55 22.45 2.11
CA ILE A 398 31.11 21.73 0.91
C ILE A 398 30.42 22.72 -0.04
N ASP A 399 30.59 22.51 -1.35
CA ASP A 399 29.82 23.28 -2.32
C ASP A 399 28.37 22.73 -2.43
N ALA A 400 27.48 23.52 -3.04
CA ALA A 400 26.08 23.14 -3.24
C ALA A 400 25.93 21.82 -4.05
N GLY A 401 26.90 21.47 -4.90
CA GLY A 401 26.92 20.21 -5.64
C GLY A 401 27.27 19.01 -4.76
N ALA A 402 28.22 19.16 -3.84
CA ALA A 402 28.59 18.16 -2.84
C ALA A 402 27.49 17.98 -1.78
N ALA A 403 26.89 19.07 -1.29
CA ALA A 403 25.70 19.01 -0.43
C ALA A 403 24.55 18.28 -1.13
N ARG A 404 24.30 18.62 -2.40
CA ARG A 404 23.34 17.90 -3.25
C ARG A 404 23.69 16.42 -3.38
N SER A 405 24.97 16.06 -3.54
CA SER A 405 25.41 14.67 -3.61
C SER A 405 25.14 13.92 -2.29
N GLN A 406 25.40 14.55 -1.15
CA GLN A 406 25.13 13.96 0.16
C GLN A 406 23.63 13.77 0.40
N ILE A 407 22.80 14.79 0.10
CA ILE A 407 21.32 14.68 0.11
C ILE A 407 20.86 13.51 -0.76
N ASN A 408 21.44 13.32 -1.94
CA ASN A 408 21.12 12.19 -2.84
C ASN A 408 21.52 10.81 -2.29
N THR A 409 22.43 10.75 -1.31
CA THR A 409 22.92 9.50 -0.70
C THR A 409 22.27 9.19 0.65
N MET A 410 21.56 10.16 1.25
CA MET A 410 20.81 9.97 2.48
C MET A 410 19.54 9.16 2.16
N THR A 411 19.31 8.10 2.94
CA THR A 411 18.23 7.11 2.72
C THR A 411 17.04 7.51 3.60
N MET A 412 15.80 7.63 3.13
CA MET A 412 14.98 6.66 2.38
C MET A 412 14.39 7.18 1.05
N ARG A 413 14.43 6.32 0.03
CA ARG A 413 13.89 6.43 -1.35
C ARG A 413 14.65 7.33 -2.33
N GLN A 414 15.75 6.78 -2.86
CA GLN A 414 16.39 7.28 -4.09
C GLN A 414 15.39 7.32 -5.25
N ASN A 415 15.17 8.51 -5.83
CA ASN A 415 14.80 8.69 -7.25
C ASN A 415 15.01 10.13 -7.77
N ARG A 416 16.29 10.51 -7.97
CA ARG A 416 16.80 11.70 -8.71
C ARG A 416 16.16 13.06 -8.37
N TRP A 417 16.67 14.13 -8.98
CA TRP A 417 16.17 15.53 -8.97
C TRP A 417 16.82 16.51 -7.97
N THR A 418 16.80 17.78 -8.38
CA THR A 418 17.60 18.93 -7.93
C THR A 418 17.34 19.29 -6.45
N LEU A 419 18.23 20.05 -5.80
CA LEU A 419 18.09 20.54 -4.41
C LEU A 419 16.69 21.12 -4.11
N GLY A 420 16.04 21.69 -5.12
CA GLY A 420 14.62 22.07 -5.15
C GLY A 420 13.60 20.98 -4.74
N ALA A 421 13.73 19.79 -5.32
CA ALA A 421 12.75 18.71 -5.24
C ALA A 421 12.85 17.86 -3.96
N TYR A 422 13.95 17.98 -3.19
CA TYR A 422 14.09 17.26 -1.92
C TYR A 422 13.37 17.95 -0.77
N CYS A 423 13.47 19.29 -0.68
CA CYS A 423 12.58 20.04 0.20
C CYS A 423 11.13 19.73 -0.17
N GLU A 424 10.77 19.74 -1.46
CA GLU A 424 9.43 19.34 -1.91
C GLU A 424 9.04 17.91 -1.46
N SER A 425 9.95 16.93 -1.52
CA SER A 425 9.66 15.56 -1.08
C SER A 425 9.52 15.42 0.43
N TYR A 426 10.39 16.07 1.22
CA TYR A 426 10.27 16.11 2.68
C TYR A 426 8.99 16.86 3.09
N CYS A 427 8.73 18.03 2.51
CA CYS A 427 7.50 18.80 2.67
C CYS A 427 6.27 17.97 2.35
N ARG A 428 6.31 17.15 1.28
CA ARG A 428 5.23 16.24 0.90
C ARG A 428 5.03 15.09 1.87
N ILE A 429 6.09 14.53 2.45
CA ILE A 429 5.97 13.48 3.49
C ILE A 429 5.28 14.05 4.73
N VAL A 430 5.75 15.21 5.21
CA VAL A 430 5.15 15.93 6.35
C VAL A 430 3.68 16.27 6.05
N THR A 431 3.41 16.84 4.88
CA THR A 431 2.03 17.18 4.46
C THR A 431 1.14 15.95 4.40
N THR A 432 1.63 14.83 3.84
CA THR A 432 0.86 13.58 3.73
C THR A 432 0.55 13.00 5.12
N HIS A 433 1.53 13.01 6.01
CA HIS A 433 1.39 12.54 7.38
C HIS A 433 0.31 13.33 8.13
N HIS A 434 0.43 14.66 8.15
CA HIS A 434 -0.56 15.54 8.79
C HIS A 434 -1.95 15.46 8.11
N THR A 435 -2.01 15.27 6.79
CA THR A 435 -3.29 15.08 6.07
C THR A 435 -4.01 13.79 6.52
N ILE A 436 -3.27 12.70 6.73
CA ILE A 436 -3.84 11.45 7.24
C ILE A 436 -4.39 11.66 8.65
N GLU A 437 -3.69 12.42 9.48
CA GLU A 437 -4.13 12.73 10.83
C GLU A 437 -5.42 13.57 10.83
N ASP A 438 -5.45 14.65 10.07
CA ASP A 438 -6.60 15.54 9.92
C ASP A 438 -7.86 14.82 9.41
N GLN A 439 -7.69 13.96 8.41
CA GLN A 439 -8.82 13.35 7.70
C GLN A 439 -9.28 12.02 8.30
N ALA A 440 -8.39 11.29 8.98
CA ALA A 440 -8.68 9.95 9.49
C ALA A 440 -8.56 9.84 11.01
N LEU A 441 -7.44 10.31 11.59
CA LEU A 441 -7.13 10.07 13.00
C LEU A 441 -7.92 10.98 13.94
N PHE A 442 -7.86 12.29 13.70
CA PHE A 442 -8.43 13.33 14.54
C PHE A 442 -9.96 13.25 14.66
N PRO A 443 -10.73 13.01 13.58
CA PRO A 443 -12.17 12.79 13.70
C PRO A 443 -12.52 11.59 14.58
N ARG A 444 -11.74 10.51 14.51
CA ARG A 444 -11.95 9.30 15.32
C ARG A 444 -11.64 9.55 16.79
N LEU A 445 -10.54 10.24 17.09
CA LEU A 445 -10.18 10.61 18.47
C LEU A 445 -11.23 11.53 19.10
N ARG A 446 -11.68 12.55 18.35
CA ARG A 446 -12.73 13.49 18.78
C ARG A 446 -14.05 12.77 19.06
N HIS A 447 -14.41 11.78 18.24
CA HIS A 447 -15.60 10.95 18.45
C HIS A 447 -15.47 10.02 19.66
N ALA A 448 -14.30 9.40 19.84
CA ALA A 448 -14.06 8.41 20.89
C ALA A 448 -13.90 9.03 22.29
N ASP A 449 -13.30 10.21 22.41
CA ASP A 449 -13.19 10.95 23.67
C ASP A 449 -13.29 12.48 23.43
N PRO A 450 -14.49 13.08 23.59
CA PRO A 450 -14.71 14.50 23.33
C PRO A 450 -13.82 15.45 24.15
N ARG A 451 -13.21 14.98 25.24
CA ARG A 451 -12.28 15.77 26.06
C ARG A 451 -10.95 16.04 25.35
N LEU A 452 -10.63 15.30 24.28
CA LEU A 452 -9.46 15.54 23.44
C LEU A 452 -9.67 16.67 22.43
N ALA A 453 -10.90 17.16 22.24
CA ALA A 453 -11.21 18.15 21.22
C ALA A 453 -10.29 19.39 21.28
N PRO A 454 -9.99 20.01 22.45
CA PRO A 454 -9.08 21.16 22.48
C PRO A 454 -7.67 20.85 21.97
N VAL A 455 -7.14 19.67 22.27
CA VAL A 455 -5.81 19.22 21.79
C VAL A 455 -5.84 19.01 20.28
N VAL A 456 -6.84 18.27 19.80
CA VAL A 456 -6.99 17.95 18.38
C VAL A 456 -7.20 19.23 17.55
N ASP A 457 -8.08 20.12 17.99
CA ASP A 457 -8.32 21.41 17.31
C ASP A 457 -7.05 22.26 17.27
N ARG A 458 -6.19 22.16 18.30
CA ARG A 458 -4.90 22.84 18.32
C ARG A 458 -3.91 22.21 17.34
N LEU A 459 -3.85 20.88 17.25
CA LEU A 459 -2.97 20.19 16.29
C LEU A 459 -3.37 20.50 14.85
N GLU A 460 -4.66 20.49 14.52
CA GLU A 460 -5.19 20.89 13.20
C GLU A 460 -4.77 22.34 12.85
N GLN A 461 -4.83 23.27 13.81
CA GLN A 461 -4.35 24.64 13.61
C GLN A 461 -2.84 24.69 13.36
N GLU A 462 -2.04 23.91 14.10
CA GLU A 462 -0.60 23.84 13.91
C GLU A 462 -0.24 23.22 12.54
N HIS A 463 -1.01 22.24 12.05
CA HIS A 463 -0.85 21.69 10.69
C HIS A 463 -1.00 22.75 9.61
N HIS A 464 -2.03 23.62 9.70
CA HIS A 464 -2.20 24.72 8.75
C HIS A 464 -1.01 25.68 8.76
N VAL A 465 -0.50 26.02 9.95
CA VAL A 465 0.67 26.92 10.07
C VAL A 465 1.94 26.24 9.55
N ILE A 466 2.13 24.95 9.82
CA ILE A 466 3.27 24.18 9.27
C ILE A 466 3.21 24.17 7.74
N HIS A 467 2.03 24.03 7.15
CA HIS A 467 1.86 24.12 5.69
C HIS A 467 2.35 25.48 5.15
N GLU A 468 1.98 26.59 5.79
CA GLU A 468 2.47 27.93 5.43
C GLU A 468 3.99 28.07 5.56
N VAL A 469 4.59 27.47 6.61
CA VAL A 469 6.04 27.45 6.80
C VAL A 469 6.74 26.63 5.71
N LEU A 470 6.17 25.48 5.33
CA LEU A 470 6.68 24.64 4.24
C LEU A 470 6.63 25.38 2.89
N GLU A 471 5.56 26.11 2.59
CA GLU A 471 5.51 27.00 1.41
C GLU A 471 6.59 28.09 1.46
N GLY A 472 6.90 28.60 2.65
CA GLY A 472 7.98 29.57 2.86
C GLY A 472 9.35 29.00 2.50
N VAL A 473 9.63 27.75 2.87
CA VAL A 473 10.86 27.03 2.49
C VAL A 473 10.93 26.85 0.98
N ASP A 474 9.84 26.44 0.33
CA ASP A 474 9.80 26.26 -1.13
C ASP A 474 10.10 27.58 -1.87
N LYS A 475 9.47 28.68 -1.46
CA LYS A 475 9.74 30.02 -2.02
C LYS A 475 11.20 30.42 -1.86
N ALA A 476 11.80 30.19 -0.69
CA ALA A 476 13.20 30.53 -0.43
C ALA A 476 14.18 29.66 -1.25
N LEU A 477 13.85 28.39 -1.45
CA LEU A 477 14.62 27.45 -2.24
C LEU A 477 14.60 27.80 -3.73
N VAL A 478 13.44 28.15 -4.28
CA VAL A 478 13.30 28.64 -5.66
C VAL A 478 14.12 29.91 -5.88
N ALA A 479 14.09 30.85 -4.93
CA ALA A 479 14.90 32.05 -4.98
C ALA A 479 16.41 31.76 -4.97
N TYR A 480 16.85 30.83 -4.11
CA TYR A 480 18.26 30.42 -4.00
C TYR A 480 18.80 29.76 -5.28
N VAL A 481 17.99 28.93 -5.97
CA VAL A 481 18.40 28.34 -7.25
C VAL A 481 18.60 29.40 -8.34
N GLY A 482 17.83 30.49 -8.29
CA GLY A 482 17.94 31.61 -9.24
C GLY A 482 19.08 32.59 -8.95
N SER A 483 19.54 32.69 -7.71
CA SER A 483 20.65 33.56 -7.29
C SER A 483 21.38 33.01 -6.04
N PRO A 484 22.70 32.76 -6.10
CA PRO A 484 23.49 32.23 -4.98
C PRO A 484 23.44 33.07 -3.70
N ASP A 485 23.08 34.36 -3.80
CA ASP A 485 22.98 35.27 -2.67
C ASP A 485 21.79 34.95 -1.72
N GLY A 486 20.88 34.05 -2.12
CA GLY A 486 19.68 33.66 -1.35
C GLY A 486 19.88 32.63 -0.23
N LEU A 487 21.12 32.24 0.10
CA LEU A 487 21.38 31.19 1.09
C LEU A 487 20.92 31.58 2.51
N ALA A 488 21.04 32.86 2.87
CA ALA A 488 20.61 33.36 4.17
C ALA A 488 19.09 33.22 4.37
N ASP A 489 18.30 33.50 3.33
CA ASP A 489 16.85 33.38 3.36
C ASP A 489 16.40 31.91 3.42
N LEU A 490 17.06 31.03 2.67
CA LEU A 490 16.83 29.58 2.73
C LEU A 490 17.13 29.03 4.12
N ARG A 491 18.27 29.42 4.72
CA ARG A 491 18.65 29.03 6.07
C ARG A 491 17.64 29.52 7.10
N ALA A 492 17.19 30.76 7.01
CA ALA A 492 16.17 31.31 7.91
C ALA A 492 14.83 30.56 7.80
N ALA A 493 14.41 30.20 6.58
CA ALA A 493 13.19 29.43 6.36
C ALA A 493 13.28 28.00 6.94
N VAL A 494 14.41 27.32 6.74
CA VAL A 494 14.63 25.97 7.29
C VAL A 494 14.75 25.98 8.82
N ASN A 495 15.35 27.01 9.41
CA ASN A 495 15.39 27.16 10.87
C ASN A 495 13.97 27.31 11.44
N LEU A 496 13.12 28.12 10.79
CA LEU A 496 11.73 28.28 11.21
C LEU A 496 10.93 26.97 11.08
N LEU A 497 11.14 26.22 9.99
CA LEU A 497 10.55 24.89 9.82
C LEU A 497 11.02 23.92 10.92
N THR A 498 12.31 23.95 11.23
CA THR A 498 12.91 23.08 12.25
C THR A 498 12.26 23.33 13.61
N ASP A 499 12.19 24.60 14.02
CA ASP A 499 11.58 25.00 15.28
C ASP A 499 10.09 24.64 15.35
N ALA A 500 9.34 24.92 14.28
CA ALA A 500 7.91 24.61 14.20
C ALA A 500 7.66 23.10 14.28
N LEU A 501 8.38 22.31 13.48
CA LEU A 501 8.12 20.88 13.37
C LEU A 501 8.55 20.12 14.64
N LEU A 502 9.74 20.40 15.19
CA LEU A 502 10.18 19.73 16.42
C LEU A 502 9.26 20.02 17.61
N SER A 503 8.81 21.27 17.74
CA SER A 503 7.84 21.69 18.75
C SER A 503 6.49 20.99 18.57
N HIS A 504 6.02 20.88 17.33
CA HIS A 504 4.76 20.25 16.98
C HIS A 504 4.74 18.74 17.23
N LEU A 505 5.70 18.00 16.67
CA LEU A 505 5.79 16.54 16.80
C LEU A 505 5.86 16.13 18.29
N SER A 506 6.65 16.86 19.08
CA SER A 506 6.79 16.57 20.52
C SER A 506 5.51 16.86 21.31
N TYR A 507 4.73 17.87 20.90
CA TYR A 507 3.43 18.14 21.48
C TYR A 507 2.41 17.07 21.10
N GLU A 508 2.35 16.67 19.83
CA GLU A 508 1.45 15.63 19.36
C GLU A 508 1.72 14.29 20.07
N GLU A 509 2.98 13.85 20.10
CA GLU A 509 3.33 12.60 20.78
C GLU A 509 2.93 12.64 22.25
N ARG A 510 3.23 13.74 22.96
CA ARG A 510 2.91 13.87 24.38
C ARG A 510 1.41 13.73 24.65
N GLU A 511 0.58 14.33 23.80
CA GLU A 511 -0.86 14.35 24.04
C GLU A 511 -1.61 13.16 23.43
N LEU A 512 -1.09 12.50 22.39
CA LEU A 512 -1.83 11.49 21.64
C LEU A 512 -1.35 10.05 21.83
N VAL A 513 -0.09 9.77 22.21
CA VAL A 513 0.39 8.36 22.26
C VAL A 513 -0.40 7.48 23.23
N GLU A 514 -0.81 8.02 24.37
CA GLU A 514 -1.63 7.29 25.34
C GLU A 514 -3.08 7.18 24.86
N PRO A 515 -3.76 8.27 24.42
CA PRO A 515 -5.10 8.16 23.87
C PRO A 515 -5.22 7.16 22.73
N LEU A 516 -4.23 7.08 21.84
CA LEU A 516 -4.20 6.10 20.76
C LEU A 516 -4.24 4.67 21.30
N ALA A 517 -3.44 4.37 22.32
CA ALA A 517 -3.43 3.06 22.95
C ALA A 517 -4.69 2.78 23.76
N ARG A 518 -5.22 3.80 24.43
CA ARG A 518 -6.42 3.70 25.27
C ARG A 518 -7.69 3.46 24.46
N LEU A 519 -7.79 4.12 23.31
CA LEU A 519 -8.98 4.12 22.46
C LEU A 519 -8.89 3.09 21.32
N GLY A 520 -7.70 2.53 21.06
CA GLY A 520 -7.50 1.55 20.00
C GLY A 520 -7.74 2.14 18.59
N VAL A 521 -7.49 3.44 18.44
CA VAL A 521 -7.65 4.14 17.16
C VAL A 521 -6.35 4.00 16.39
N SER A 522 -6.45 3.58 15.12
CA SER A 522 -5.38 3.49 14.13
C SER A 522 -5.67 4.39 12.95
#